data_AF-X1HHI9-F1
#
_entry.id   AF-X1HHI9-F1
#
_cell.length_a   1.000
_cell.length_b   1.000
_cell.length_c   1.000
_cell.angle_alpha   90.00
_cell.angle_beta   90.00
_cell.angle_gamma   90.00
#
_symmetry.space_group_name_H-M   'P 1'
#
loop_
_entity.id
_entity.type
_entity.pdbx_description
1 polymer ?
#
loop_
_entity_poly.entity_id
_entity_poly.type
_entity_poly.pdbx_seq_one_letter_code
_entity_poly.pdbx_strand_id
1 'polypeptide(L)'
;MDCAKEDKSGLRGCMGKSQRLVSLIEYSGDSIVSKTILDKPAGTVTLFAFDKGQKLSEHTVPYDGIVQVIEGRAIITIAGEEKEVLSGEVIIMPGNMPHSVVA
;
A
#
# COMPACT_ATOMS: atom_id res chain seq x y z
N MET A 1 18.63 26.29 22.50
CA MET A 1 18.78 24.88 22.10
C MET A 1 17.41 24.35 21.76
N ASP A 2 16.96 24.50 20.51
CA ASP A 2 15.76 23.80 20.06
C ASP A 2 16.21 22.50 19.40
N CYS A 3 15.87 21.40 20.07
CA CYS A 3 16.06 20.06 19.59
C CYS A 3 15.14 19.89 18.37
N ALA A 4 15.70 19.99 17.16
CA ALA A 4 14.98 19.68 15.93
C ALA A 4 14.50 18.23 16.06
N LYS A 5 13.21 18.05 16.35
CA LYS A 5 12.55 16.75 16.36
C LYS A 5 12.76 16.17 14.97
N GLU A 6 13.44 15.04 14.86
CA GLU A 6 13.56 14.33 13.60
C GLU A 6 12.15 14.00 13.11
N ASP A 7 11.71 14.65 12.04
CA ASP A 7 10.52 14.27 11.31
C ASP A 7 10.81 12.94 10.61
N LYS A 8 10.52 11.84 11.30
CA LYS A 8 10.67 10.46 10.79
C LYS A 8 9.50 10.03 9.90
N SER A 9 8.72 10.98 9.39
CA SER A 9 7.40 10.77 8.81
C SER A 9 7.37 10.29 7.35
N GLY A 10 8.48 9.83 6.80
CA GLY A 10 8.51 9.42 5.40
C GLY A 10 9.88 8.99 4.91
N LEU A 11 9.89 8.28 3.79
CA LEU A 11 11.10 7.77 3.15
C LEU A 11 11.93 8.96 2.64
N ARG A 12 13.01 9.28 3.37
CA ARG A 12 13.89 10.44 3.07
C ARG A 12 14.39 10.46 1.62
N GLY A 13 14.53 9.30 0.97
CA GLY A 13 14.93 9.18 -0.44
C GLY A 13 13.93 9.80 -1.45
N CYS A 14 12.67 9.97 -1.06
CA CYS A 14 11.62 10.55 -1.89
C CYS A 14 11.41 12.06 -1.62
N MET A 15 12.07 12.64 -0.64
CA MET A 15 11.89 14.07 -0.30
C MET A 15 12.52 14.97 -1.34
N GLY A 16 11.68 15.66 -2.11
CA GLY A 16 12.09 16.57 -3.18
C GLY A 16 12.75 15.87 -4.38
N LYS A 17 12.61 14.54 -4.50
CA LYS A 17 13.26 13.73 -5.55
C LYS A 17 12.30 12.67 -6.08
N SER A 18 12.17 12.57 -7.39
CA SER A 18 11.41 11.50 -8.04
C SER A 18 12.13 10.15 -7.90
N GLN A 19 11.39 9.09 -7.62
CA GLN A 19 11.88 7.71 -7.55
C GLN A 19 10.93 6.79 -8.33
N ARG A 20 11.42 5.66 -8.83
CA ARG A 20 10.56 4.60 -9.37
C ARG A 20 10.07 3.73 -8.22
N LEU A 21 8.75 3.54 -8.08
CA LEU A 21 8.19 2.79 -6.95
C LEU A 21 8.69 1.33 -6.90
N VAL A 22 8.76 0.67 -8.06
CA VAL A 22 9.27 -0.71 -8.19
C VAL A 22 10.73 -0.88 -7.77
N SER A 23 11.54 0.18 -7.76
CA SER A 23 12.93 0.10 -7.29
C SER A 23 13.08 0.40 -5.80
N LEU A 24 11.99 0.73 -5.10
CA LEU A 24 12.02 1.06 -3.67
C LEU A 24 11.71 -0.15 -2.78
N ILE A 25 11.19 -1.24 -3.35
CA ILE A 25 10.76 -2.43 -2.63
C ILE A 25 11.14 -3.67 -3.43
N GLU A 26 11.48 -4.75 -2.72
CA GLU A 26 11.84 -6.03 -3.33
C GLU A 26 10.82 -7.10 -2.88
N TYR A 27 10.57 -8.06 -3.77
CA TYR A 27 9.83 -9.26 -3.42
C TYR A 27 10.68 -10.15 -2.52
N SER A 28 10.02 -10.88 -1.63
CA SER A 28 10.64 -11.92 -0.80
C SER A 28 9.74 -13.14 -0.81
N GLY A 29 10.32 -14.32 -1.00
CA GLY A 29 9.58 -15.57 -1.11
C GLY A 29 8.69 -15.85 0.11
N ASP A 30 7.50 -16.39 -0.13
CA ASP A 30 6.48 -16.75 0.86
C ASP A 30 6.14 -15.62 1.84
N SER A 31 6.20 -14.37 1.39
CA SER A 31 6.05 -13.22 2.28
C SER A 31 5.43 -11.99 1.64
N ILE A 32 4.96 -11.09 2.50
CA ILE A 32 4.55 -9.73 2.14
C ILE A 32 5.59 -8.77 2.71
N VAL A 33 6.29 -8.07 1.83
CA VAL A 33 7.17 -6.97 2.22
C VAL A 33 6.34 -5.69 2.18
N SER A 34 6.47 -4.85 3.21
CA SER A 34 5.83 -3.54 3.24
C SER A 34 6.86 -2.44 3.51
N LYS A 35 6.67 -1.30 2.87
CA LYS A 35 7.53 -0.13 3.04
C LYS A 35 6.70 1.14 3.05
N THR A 36 6.64 1.79 4.21
CA THR A 36 5.94 3.06 4.36
C THR A 36 6.73 4.19 3.69
N ILE A 37 6.13 4.84 2.69
CA ILE A 37 6.68 6.02 2.01
C ILE A 37 6.37 7.29 2.81
N LEU A 38 5.14 7.40 3.33
CA LEU A 38 4.68 8.57 4.07
C LEU A 38 3.83 8.10 5.25
N ASP A 39 4.10 8.66 6.43
CA ASP A 39 3.34 8.39 7.64
C ASP A 39 3.04 9.72 8.35
N LYS A 40 1.81 10.19 8.22
CA LYS A 40 1.35 11.48 8.77
C LYS A 40 -0.04 11.30 9.39
N PRO A 41 -0.46 12.20 10.29
CA PRO A 41 -1.81 12.16 10.87
C PRO A 41 -2.95 12.20 9.83
N ALA A 42 -2.69 12.77 8.65
CA ALA A 42 -3.68 12.83 7.57
C ALA A 42 -3.82 11.53 6.78
N GLY A 43 -2.87 10.58 6.93
CA GLY A 43 -2.89 9.32 6.20
C GLY A 43 -1.50 8.73 6.01
N THR A 44 -1.50 7.46 5.59
CA THR A 44 -0.30 6.67 5.30
C THR A 44 -0.26 6.31 3.81
N VAL A 45 0.95 6.24 3.26
CA VAL A 45 1.22 5.70 1.93
C VAL A 45 2.24 4.59 2.09
N THR A 46 1.86 3.37 1.71
CA THR A 46 2.68 2.17 1.90
C THR A 46 2.79 1.40 0.60
N LEU A 47 4.02 1.03 0.24
CA LEU A 47 4.27 0.05 -0.81
C LEU A 47 4.17 -1.35 -0.23
N PHE A 48 3.54 -2.25 -0.98
CA PHE A 48 3.49 -3.66 -0.66
C PHE A 48 4.03 -4.46 -1.85
N ALA A 49 4.88 -5.43 -1.55
CA ALA A 49 5.32 -6.46 -2.49
C ALA A 49 4.86 -7.81 -1.93
N PHE A 50 3.92 -8.42 -2.64
CA PHE A 50 3.34 -9.71 -2.29
C PHE A 50 4.04 -10.78 -3.13
N ASP A 51 4.55 -11.83 -2.49
CA ASP A 51 4.77 -13.06 -3.24
C ASP A 51 3.43 -13.69 -3.64
N LYS A 52 3.46 -14.55 -4.65
CA LYS A 52 2.26 -15.16 -5.24
C LYS A 52 1.45 -15.91 -4.18
N GLY A 53 0.15 -15.60 -4.13
CA GLY A 53 -0.82 -16.20 -3.21
C GLY A 53 -0.83 -15.57 -1.82
N GLN A 54 -0.01 -14.56 -1.57
CA GLN A 54 -0.03 -13.83 -0.30
C GLN A 54 -1.22 -12.87 -0.25
N LYS A 55 -1.69 -12.59 0.97
CA LYS A 55 -2.90 -11.79 1.16
C LYS A 55 -2.86 -10.88 2.37
N LEU A 56 -3.51 -9.74 2.24
CA LEU A 56 -4.01 -8.99 3.39
C LEU A 56 -5.38 -9.53 3.75
N SER A 57 -5.50 -10.02 4.98
CA SER A 57 -6.76 -10.52 5.52
C SER A 57 -7.86 -9.47 5.45
N GLU A 58 -9.09 -9.96 5.39
CA GLU A 58 -10.27 -9.10 5.42
C GLU A 58 -10.28 -8.24 6.68
N HIS A 59 -10.48 -6.94 6.48
CA HIS A 59 -10.61 -5.97 7.55
C HIS A 59 -11.51 -4.81 7.13
N THR A 60 -11.88 -3.95 8.08
CA THR A 60 -12.70 -2.77 7.86
C THR A 60 -12.07 -1.59 8.55
N VAL A 61 -12.02 -0.45 7.85
CA VAL A 61 -11.53 0.83 8.38
C VAL A 61 -12.56 1.92 8.11
N PRO A 62 -12.62 2.98 8.93
CA PRO A 62 -13.67 4.01 8.80
C PRO A 62 -13.39 5.03 7.68
N TYR A 63 -12.34 4.83 6.88
CA TYR A 63 -11.89 5.74 5.84
C TYR A 63 -11.73 5.02 4.52
N ASP A 64 -11.83 5.76 3.42
CA ASP A 64 -11.54 5.23 2.09
C ASP A 64 -10.05 4.92 1.96
N GLY A 65 -9.74 3.75 1.41
CA GLY A 65 -8.39 3.33 1.04
C GLY A 65 -8.22 3.36 -0.48
N ILE A 66 -7.04 3.72 -0.97
CA ILE A 66 -6.70 3.61 -2.39
C ILE A 66 -5.67 2.49 -2.59
N VAL A 67 -5.90 1.64 -3.59
CA VAL A 67 -4.93 0.64 -4.04
C VAL A 67 -4.63 0.88 -5.51
N GLN A 68 -3.36 1.11 -5.82
CA GLN A 68 -2.85 1.16 -7.18
C GLN A 68 -1.96 -0.06 -7.40
N VAL A 69 -2.24 -0.84 -8.44
CA VAL A 69 -1.37 -1.97 -8.80
C VAL A 69 -0.26 -1.43 -9.69
N ILE A 70 0.97 -1.47 -9.18
CA ILE A 70 2.14 -0.92 -9.89
C ILE A 70 2.72 -1.97 -10.86
N GLU A 71 2.75 -3.23 -10.42
CA GLU A 71 3.27 -4.38 -11.16
C GLU A 71 2.45 -5.62 -10.81
N GLY A 72 2.26 -6.51 -11.79
CA GLY A 72 1.44 -7.72 -11.67
C GLY A 72 -0.07 -7.44 -11.72
N ARG A 73 -0.82 -8.18 -10.91
CA ARG A 73 -2.27 -8.06 -10.74
C ARG A 73 -2.63 -8.36 -9.29
N ALA A 74 -3.79 -7.87 -8.85
CA ALA A 74 -4.35 -8.21 -7.55
C ALA A 74 -5.85 -8.52 -7.70
N ILE A 75 -6.34 -9.41 -6.83
CA ILE A 75 -7.76 -9.60 -6.60
C ILE A 75 -8.12 -8.86 -5.33
N ILE A 76 -9.04 -7.90 -5.44
CA ILE A 76 -9.52 -7.10 -4.32
C ILE A 76 -10.97 -7.45 -4.08
N THR A 77 -11.27 -8.00 -2.92
CA THR A 77 -12.64 -8.31 -2.51
C THR A 77 -13.18 -7.13 -1.71
N ILE A 78 -14.34 -6.59 -2.10
CA ILE A 78 -15.02 -5.51 -1.37
C ILE A 78 -16.46 -5.94 -1.13
N ALA A 79 -16.88 -6.00 0.12
CA ALA A 79 -18.24 -6.44 0.50
C ALA A 79 -18.63 -7.81 -0.11
N GLY A 80 -17.65 -8.73 -0.22
CA GLY A 80 -17.85 -10.06 -0.79
C GLY A 80 -17.77 -10.16 -2.32
N GLU A 81 -17.59 -9.05 -3.04
CA GLU A 81 -17.41 -9.05 -4.49
C GLU A 81 -15.94 -8.94 -4.88
N GLU A 82 -15.45 -9.88 -5.68
CA GLU A 82 -14.09 -9.85 -6.22
C GLU A 82 -13.98 -8.90 -7.42
N LYS A 83 -12.90 -8.11 -7.42
CA LYS A 83 -12.50 -7.22 -8.52
C LYS A 83 -11.06 -7.53 -8.89
N GLU A 84 -10.82 -7.91 -10.14
CA GLU A 84 -9.46 -8.00 -10.68
C GLU A 84 -8.95 -6.60 -11.01
N VAL A 85 -7.74 -6.28 -10.56
CA VAL A 85 -7.07 -5.00 -10.79
C VAL A 85 -5.69 -5.27 -11.36
N LEU A 86 -5.40 -4.70 -12.51
CA LEU A 86 -4.19 -4.93 -13.30
C LEU A 86 -3.17 -3.81 -13.12
N SER A 87 -1.92 -4.07 -13.52
CA SER A 87 -0.84 -3.07 -13.52
C SER A 87 -1.27 -1.77 -14.20
N GLY A 88 -1.07 -0.64 -13.50
CA GLY A 88 -1.46 0.69 -13.95
C GLY A 88 -2.87 1.11 -13.54
N GLU A 89 -3.69 0.19 -13.04
CA GLU A 89 -5.05 0.47 -12.58
C GLU A 89 -5.09 0.87 -11.10
N VAL A 90 -6.20 1.49 -10.72
CA VAL A 90 -6.46 1.97 -9.37
C VAL A 90 -7.89 1.63 -8.96
N ILE A 91 -8.07 1.27 -7.69
CA ILE A 91 -9.38 1.07 -7.08
C ILE A 91 -9.44 1.80 -5.73
N ILE A 92 -10.63 2.31 -5.40
CA ILE A 92 -10.94 2.86 -4.09
C ILE A 92 -11.72 1.81 -3.30
N MET A 93 -11.22 1.45 -2.12
CA MET A 93 -11.90 0.61 -1.14
C MET A 93 -12.66 1.53 -0.18
N PRO A 94 -14.01 1.56 -0.22
CA PRO A 94 -14.76 2.51 0.57
C PRO A 94 -14.68 2.21 2.08
N GLY A 95 -14.68 3.27 2.88
CA GLY A 95 -14.72 3.17 4.33
C GLY A 95 -15.97 2.42 4.81
N ASN A 96 -15.84 1.76 5.95
CA ASN A 96 -16.88 0.96 6.60
C ASN A 96 -17.37 -0.26 5.80
N MET A 97 -16.69 -0.64 4.72
CA MET A 97 -16.93 -1.90 4.03
C MET A 97 -15.76 -2.87 4.22
N PRO A 98 -16.02 -4.17 4.45
CA PRO A 98 -14.96 -5.17 4.57
C PRO A 98 -14.25 -5.32 3.23
N HIS A 99 -12.92 -5.39 3.28
CA HIS A 99 -12.09 -5.58 2.11
C HIS A 99 -10.86 -6.43 2.39
N SER A 100 -10.41 -7.16 1.37
CA SER A 100 -9.18 -7.96 1.39
C SER A 100 -8.43 -7.83 0.07
N VAL A 101 -7.14 -8.14 0.09
CA VAL A 101 -6.26 -8.08 -1.09
C VAL A 101 -5.51 -9.39 -1.21
N VAL A 102 -5.51 -9.99 -2.40
CA VAL A 102 -4.71 -11.18 -2.76
C VAL A 102 -3.90 -10.86 -4.02
N ALA A 103 -2.63 -11.22 -4.04
CA ALA A 103 -1.73 -11.03 -5.19
C ALA A 103 -0.92 -12.29 -5.47
#